data_AF-A0A1M5ZF87-F1
#
_entry.id   AF-A0A1M5ZF87-F1
#
_cell.length_a   1.000
_cell.length_b   1.000
_cell.length_c   1.000
_cell.angle_alpha   90.00
_cell.angle_beta   90.00
_cell.angle_gamma   90.00
#
_symmetry.space_group_name_H-M   'P 1'
#
loop_
_entity.id
_entity.type
_entity.pdbx_description
1 polymer ?
#
loop_
_entity_poly.entity_id
_entity_poly.type
_entity_poly.pdbx_seq_one_letter_code
_entity_poly.pdbx_strand_id
1 'polypeptide(L)' 'MKGKIIDMSSNDAVILLEDGTSVNVSISHLPYGSRVGSEVNLNPSNIYGIEESTVSQNKISNDKLVDFF' A
#
# COMPACT_ATOMS: atom_id res chain seq x y z
N MET A 1 -2.94 -8.59 -1.25
CA MET A 1 -3.05 -9.29 -2.55
C MET A 1 -1.64 -9.63 -3.01
N LYS A 2 -1.35 -10.90 -3.29
CA LYS A 2 -0.02 -11.31 -3.75
C LYS A 2 0.02 -11.31 -5.27
N GLY A 3 1.17 -10.95 -5.81
CA GLY A 3 1.41 -10.99 -7.25
C GLY A 3 2.89 -11.02 -7.57
N LYS A 4 3.19 -11.22 -8.85
CA LYS A 4 4.54 -11.27 -9.39
C LYS A 4 4.75 -10.13 -10.36
N ILE A 5 5.87 -9.41 -10.24
CA ILE A 5 6.23 -8.38 -11.21
C ILE A 5 6.54 -9.06 -12.53
N ILE A 6 5.75 -8.80 -13.56
CA ILE A 6 5.93 -9.36 -14.91
C ILE A 6 6.63 -8.37 -15.84
N ASP A 7 6.54 -7.08 -15.55
CA ASP A 7 7.22 -6.02 -16.29
C ASP A 7 7.50 -4.82 -15.37
N MET A 8 8.55 -4.06 -15.66
CA MET A 8 8.98 -2.93 -14.84
C MET A 8 9.63 -1.85 -15.71
N SER A 9 9.07 -0.65 -15.64
CA SER A 9 9.61 0.56 -16.25
C SER A 9 10.41 1.38 -15.22
N SER A 10 10.80 2.61 -15.57
CA SER A 10 11.54 3.52 -14.67
C SER A 10 10.69 4.15 -13.58
N ASN A 11 9.36 4.21 -13.76
CA ASN A 11 8.43 4.85 -12.82
C ASN A 11 7.34 3.90 -12.30
N ASP A 12 7.01 2.89 -13.09
CA ASP A 12 5.84 2.03 -12.90
C ASP A 12 6.20 0.56 -13.12
N ALA A 13 5.44 -0.33 -12.49
CA ALA A 13 5.61 -1.78 -12.63
C ALA A 13 4.26 -2.47 -12.84
N VAL A 14 4.28 -3.51 -13.69
CA VAL A 14 3.12 -4.34 -13.96
C VAL A 14 3.23 -5.62 -13.15
N ILE A 15 2.22 -5.87 -12.33
CA ILE A 15 2.16 -7.01 -11.41
C ILE A 15 1.01 -7.90 -11.84
N LEU A 16 1.31 -9.15 -12.12
CA LEU A 16 0.33 -10.19 -12.35
C LEU A 16 -0.09 -10.77 -11.01
N LEU A 17 -1.36 -10.63 -10.69
CA LEU A 17 -1.99 -11.16 -9.50
C LEU A 17 -2.34 -12.65 -9.69
N GLU A 18 -2.53 -13.35 -8.58
CA GLU A 18 -2.87 -14.79 -8.59
C GLU A 18 -4.24 -15.09 -9.24
N ASP A 19 -5.14 -14.11 -9.30
CA ASP A 19 -6.43 -14.20 -9.99
C ASP A 19 -6.33 -14.05 -11.52
N GLY A 20 -5.12 -13.84 -12.05
CA GLY A 20 -4.85 -13.63 -13.47
C GLY A 20 -5.06 -12.19 -13.94
N THR A 21 -5.42 -11.26 -13.06
CA THR A 21 -5.48 -9.84 -13.38
C THR A 21 -4.11 -9.19 -13.27
N SER A 22 -3.88 -8.14 -14.05
CA SER A 22 -2.64 -7.38 -14.02
C SER A 22 -2.89 -5.95 -13.58
N VAL A 23 -2.15 -5.49 -12.57
CA VAL A 23 -2.25 -4.14 -12.01
C VAL A 23 -0.98 -3.36 -12.29
N ASN A 24 -1.14 -2.07 -12.56
CA ASN A 24 -0.03 -1.15 -12.70
C ASN A 24 0.15 -0.40 -11.38
N VAL A 25 1.37 -0.42 -10.84
CA VAL A 25 1.69 0.15 -9.54
C VAL A 25 2.99 0.94 -9.66
N SER A 26 3.01 2.15 -9.11
CA SER A 26 4.23 2.96 -9.13
C SER A 26 5.32 2.30 -8.27
N ILE A 27 6.57 2.37 -8.74
CA ILE A 27 7.73 1.72 -8.10
C ILE A 27 7.97 2.28 -6.69
N SER A 28 7.50 3.50 -6.41
CA SER A 28 7.55 4.10 -5.06
C SER A 28 6.81 3.27 -4.00
N HIS A 29 5.82 2.48 -4.42
CA HIS A 29 5.03 1.60 -3.54
C HIS A 29 5.57 0.18 -3.49
N LEU A 30 6.67 -0.11 -4.18
CA LEU A 30 7.32 -1.42 -4.18
C LEU A 30 8.46 -1.48 -3.18
N PRO A 31 8.73 -2.67 -2.61
CA PRO A 31 9.91 -2.89 -1.77
C PRO A 31 11.19 -2.50 -2.51
N TYR A 32 12.13 -1.93 -1.77
CA TYR A 32 13.43 -1.57 -2.33
C TYR A 32 14.14 -2.80 -2.92
N GLY A 33 14.67 -2.68 -4.13
CA GLY A 33 15.30 -3.80 -4.84
C GLY A 33 14.33 -4.77 -5.53
N SER A 34 13.05 -4.42 -5.62
CA SER A 34 12.09 -5.14 -6.47
C SER A 34 12.53 -5.14 -7.93
N ARG A 35 12.32 -6.27 -8.61
CA ARG A 35 12.68 -6.48 -10.02
C ARG A 35 11.67 -7.40 -10.69
N VAL A 36 11.70 -7.46 -12.02
CA VAL A 36 10.90 -8.43 -12.78
C VAL A 36 11.19 -9.85 -12.27
N GLY A 37 10.11 -10.58 -12.00
CA GLY A 37 10.14 -11.91 -11.40
C GLY A 37 10.03 -11.93 -9.87
N SER A 38 10.18 -10.80 -9.18
CA SER A 38 9.97 -10.74 -7.73
C SER A 38 8.49 -10.90 -7.37
N GLU A 39 8.25 -11.63 -6.29
CA GLU A 39 6.94 -11.68 -5.63
C GLU A 39 6.78 -10.48 -4.72
N VAL A 40 5.63 -9.82 -4.83
CA VAL A 40 5.29 -8.64 -4.04
C VAL A 40 3.92 -8.83 -3.44
N ASN A 41 3.79 -8.47 -2.16
CA ASN A 41 2.51 -8.44 -1.49
C ASN A 41 1.99 -7.01 -1.55
N LEU A 42 1.05 -6.79 -2.44
CA LEU A 42 0.36 -5.53 -2.62
C LEU A 42 -0.73 -5.39 -1.58
N ASN A 43 -0.71 -4.32 -0.79
CA ASN A 43 -1.83 -3.98 0.06
C ASN A 43 -2.85 -3.17 -0.77
N PRO A 44 -4.12 -3.64 -0.91
CA PRO A 44 -5.14 -2.95 -1.71
C PRO A 44 -5.35 -1.49 -1.31
N SER A 45 -5.14 -1.17 -0.03
CA SER A 45 -5.20 0.19 0.53
C SER A 45 -4.19 1.16 -0.11
N ASN A 46 -3.19 0.63 -0.83
CA ASN A 46 -2.09 1.41 -1.40
C ASN A 46 -2.22 1.56 -2.92
N ILE A 47 -3.10 0.77 -3.56
CA ILE A 47 -3.22 0.72 -5.03
C ILE A 47 -4.33 1.65 -5.51
N TYR A 48 -5.42 1.69 -4.78
CA TYR A 48 -6.48 2.65 -5.02
C TYR A 48 -6.28 3.78 -4.03
N GLY A 49 -6.09 5.01 -4.51
CA GLY A 49 -6.09 6.23 -3.70
C GLY A 49 -7.44 6.53 -3.04
N ILE A 50 -8.15 5.51 -2.56
CA ILE A 50 -9.11 5.65 -1.48
C ILE A 50 -8.30 5.60 -0.19
N GLU A 51 -7.97 6.81 0.25
CA GLU A 51 -7.82 7.17 1.64
C GLU A 51 -9.05 6.62 2.40
N GLU A 52 -9.02 5.35 2.77
CA GLU A 52 -9.82 4.94 3.91
C GLU A 52 -9.13 5.62 5.07
N SER A 53 -9.77 6.69 5.54
CA SER A 53 -9.50 7.30 6.83
C SER A 53 -9.65 6.23 7.91
N THR A 54 -8.70 5.31 8.04
CA THR A 54 -8.52 4.54 9.26
C THR A 54 -7.87 5.50 10.25
N VAL A 55 -8.75 6.30 10.85
CA VAL A 55 -8.74 6.70 12.26
C VAL A 55 -7.34 6.72 12.87
N SER A 56 -6.76 7.92 12.92
CA SER A 56 -5.88 8.43 13.96
C SER A 56 -5.34 7.37 14.94
N GLN A 57 -4.08 6.98 14.76
CA GLN A 57 -3.23 6.68 15.90
C GLN A 57 -2.32 7.87 16.19
N ASN A 58 -2.93 9.04 16.44
CA ASN A 58 -2.30 9.97 17.35
C ASN A 58 -2.31 9.33 18.73
N LYS A 59 -1.18 8.70 19.06
CA LYS A 59 -0.73 8.44 20.41
C LYS A 59 -0.56 9.78 21.13
N ILE A 60 -1.66 10.38 21.57
CA ILE A 60 -1.66 11.54 22.47
C ILE A 60 -2.20 11.06 23.81
N SER A 61 -1.28 11.08 24.76
CA SER A 61 -1.46 10.73 26.15
C SER A 61 -2.49 11.64 26.86
N ASN A 62 -3.20 11.03 27.81
CA ASN A 62 -3.89 11.62 28.96
C ASN A 62 -5.29 12.18 28.70
N ASP A 63 -6.29 11.31 28.84
CA ASP A 63 -7.64 11.68 29.23
C ASP A 63 -7.62 12.37 30.61
N LYS A 64 -7.78 13.68 30.62
CA LYS A 64 -8.35 14.42 31.75
C LYS A 64 -9.44 15.32 31.20
N LEU A 65 -10.67 14.81 31.20
CA LEU A 65 -11.86 15.62 31.02
C LEU A 65 -11.97 16.56 32.23
N VAL A 66 -11.76 17.85 32.00
CA VAL A 66 -12.04 18.90 32.99
C VAL A 66 -13.49 19.32 32.80
N ASP A 67 -14.33 18.97 33.76
CA ASP A 67 -15.75 19.38 33.82
C ASP A 67 -15.81 20.75 34.51
N PHE A 68 -16.33 21.77 33.84
CA PHE A 68 -16.59 23.07 34.45
C PHE A 68 -18.07 23.09 34.90
N PHE A 69 -18.27 22.87 36.20
CA PHE A 69 -19.51 23.26 36.90
C PHE A 69 -19.47 24.76 37.23
#